data_AF-R4YWS8-F1
#
_entry.id   AF-R4YWS8-F1
#
_cell.length_a   1.000
_cell.length_b   1.000
_cell.length_c   1.000
_cell.angle_alpha   90.00
_cell.angle_beta   90.00
_cell.angle_gamma   90.00
#
_symmetry.space_group_name_H-M   'P 1'
#
loop_
_entity.id
_entity.type
_entity.pdbx_description
1 polymer ?
#
loop_
_entity_poly.entity_id
_entity_poly.type
_entity_poly.pdbx_seq_one_letter_code
_entity_poly.pdbx_strand_id
1 'polypeptide(L)'
;MPAALGAGIDTVMADGDLLGRTLDTLVMAQLRPDVALMSRRTRIHHLRTKGGREEIDIVIELPGGKLIAIEARATASPTEQDARHLRWLRDRFPDRFVVGAVFHTCPDVIQMDDDTLAVPICAFWT
;
A
#
# COMPACT_ATOMS: atom_id res chain seq x y z
N MET A 1 3.43 -8.02 12.47
CA MET A 1 3.53 -8.91 13.66
C MET A 1 5.01 -9.12 14.07
N PRO A 2 5.76 -8.06 14.47
CA PRO A 2 7.15 -8.23 14.95
C PRO A 2 7.22 -9.05 16.24
N ALA A 3 6.24 -8.85 17.12
CA ALA A 3 6.09 -9.59 18.37
C ALA A 3 5.93 -11.10 18.16
N ALA A 4 5.36 -11.56 17.04
CA ALA A 4 5.23 -12.98 16.73
C ALA A 4 6.54 -13.60 16.19
N LEU A 5 7.50 -12.77 15.79
CA LEU A 5 8.82 -13.18 15.31
C LEU A 5 9.89 -13.09 16.42
N GLY A 6 9.52 -12.65 17.63
CA GLY A 6 10.48 -12.39 18.72
C GLY A 6 11.47 -11.26 18.39
N ALA A 7 11.18 -10.46 17.36
CA ALA A 7 12.06 -9.39 16.92
C ALA A 7 11.88 -8.16 17.81
N GLY A 8 12.98 -7.71 18.43
CA GLY A 8 13.03 -6.43 19.12
C GLY A 8 13.07 -5.26 18.14
N ILE A 9 12.88 -4.05 18.64
CA ILE A 9 12.91 -2.81 17.84
C ILE A 9 14.22 -2.70 17.06
N ASP A 10 15.36 -3.00 17.69
CA ASP A 10 16.67 -2.93 17.04
C ASP A 10 16.79 -3.90 15.86
N THR A 11 16.22 -5.11 15.99
CA THR A 11 16.19 -6.11 14.91
C THR A 11 15.34 -5.64 13.74
N VAL A 12 14.16 -5.05 14.02
CA VAL A 12 13.27 -4.52 12.98
C VAL A 12 13.93 -3.34 12.27
N MET A 13 14.59 -2.44 12.99
CA MET A 13 15.23 -1.27 12.40
C MET A 13 16.50 -1.61 11.60
N ALA A 14 17.21 -2.66 12.00
CA ALA A 14 18.42 -3.12 11.30
C ALA A 14 18.11 -3.96 10.04
N ASP A 15 16.91 -4.55 9.96
CA ASP A 15 16.49 -5.40 8.85
C ASP A 15 15.41 -4.70 8.01
N GLY A 16 15.81 -4.19 6.84
CA GLY A 16 14.92 -3.45 5.94
C GLY A 16 13.73 -4.27 5.42
N ASP A 17 13.91 -5.58 5.23
CA ASP A 17 12.82 -6.46 4.77
C ASP A 17 11.81 -6.68 5.89
N LEU A 18 12.27 -6.87 7.12
CA LEU A 18 11.40 -6.99 8.29
C LEU A 18 10.67 -5.67 8.58
N LEU A 19 11.34 -4.53 8.42
CA LEU A 19 10.72 -3.22 8.54
C LEU A 19 9.61 -3.03 7.50
N GLY A 20 9.87 -3.36 6.23
CA GLY A 20 8.89 -3.32 5.14
C GLY A 20 7.65 -4.15 5.47
N ARG A 21 7.83 -5.42 5.80
CA ARG A 21 6.71 -6.33 6.17
C ARG A 21 5.93 -5.85 7.40
N THR A 22 6.62 -5.21 8.34
CA THR A 22 6.00 -4.62 9.52
C THR A 22 5.12 -3.44 9.13
N LEU A 23 5.61 -2.59 8.23
CA LEU A 23 4.86 -1.46 7.67
C LEU A 23 3.64 -1.92 6.88
N ASP A 24 3.78 -2.92 6.01
CA ASP A 24 2.66 -3.50 5.24
C ASP A 24 1.56 -3.99 6.19
N THR A 25 1.97 -4.67 7.27
CA THR A 25 1.03 -5.15 8.29
C THR A 25 0.33 -3.98 9.00
N LEU A 26 1.06 -2.91 9.32
CA LEU A 26 0.50 -1.72 9.99
C LEU A 26 -0.54 -1.06 9.08
N VAL A 27 -0.19 -0.79 7.82
CA VAL A 27 -1.09 -0.16 6.84
C VAL A 27 -2.36 -1.00 6.64
N MET A 28 -2.21 -2.32 6.49
CA MET A 28 -3.37 -3.22 6.41
C MET A 28 -4.23 -3.21 7.67
N ALA A 29 -3.61 -3.11 8.85
CA ALA A 29 -4.34 -3.05 10.12
C ALA A 29 -5.12 -1.74 10.28
N GLN A 30 -4.58 -0.61 9.81
CA GLN A 30 -5.28 0.68 9.81
C GLN A 30 -6.42 0.73 8.79
N LEU A 31 -6.24 0.19 7.58
CA LEU A 31 -7.25 0.24 6.52
C LEU A 31 -8.44 -0.71 6.74
N ARG A 32 -8.21 -1.85 7.40
CA ARG A 32 -9.22 -2.91 7.50
C ARG A 32 -10.54 -2.45 8.15
N PRO A 33 -10.54 -1.71 9.28
CA PRO A 33 -11.77 -1.16 9.87
C PRO A 33 -12.52 -0.24 8.91
N ASP A 34 -11.82 0.69 8.24
CA ASP A 34 -12.43 1.65 7.33
C ASP A 34 -13.13 0.94 6.17
N VAL A 35 -12.44 0.01 5.52
CA VAL A 35 -13.00 -0.77 4.41
C VAL A 35 -14.20 -1.60 4.85
N ALA A 36 -14.18 -2.16 6.08
CA ALA A 36 -15.31 -2.91 6.62
C ALA A 36 -16.57 -2.06 6.80
N LEU A 37 -16.42 -0.74 6.98
CA LEU A 37 -17.51 0.21 7.16
C LEU A 37 -18.05 0.78 5.84
N MET A 38 -17.31 0.70 4.73
CA MET A 38 -17.72 1.29 3.44
C MET A 38 -18.93 0.58 2.81
N SER A 39 -18.83 -0.73 2.57
CA SER A 39 -19.87 -1.52 1.90
C SER A 39 -19.61 -3.02 2.02
N ARG A 40 -20.69 -3.82 2.08
CA ARG A 40 -20.59 -5.30 2.09
C ARG A 40 -19.95 -5.90 0.83
N ARG A 41 -19.86 -5.15 -0.27
CA ARG A 41 -19.24 -5.58 -1.53
C ARG A 41 -17.81 -5.09 -1.70
N THR A 42 -17.28 -4.28 -0.79
CA THR A 42 -15.88 -3.89 -0.82
C THR A 42 -15.00 -5.07 -0.37
N ARG A 43 -13.90 -5.32 -1.07
CA ARG A 43 -12.97 -6.41 -0.78
C ARG A 43 -11.54 -5.90 -0.78
N ILE A 44 -10.72 -6.48 0.08
CA ILE A 44 -9.27 -6.22 0.13
C ILE A 44 -8.56 -7.46 -0.36
N HIS A 45 -7.59 -7.26 -1.25
CA HIS A 45 -6.78 -8.30 -1.85
C HIS A 45 -5.30 -7.94 -1.72
N HIS A 46 -4.45 -8.95 -1.63
CA HIS A 46 -3.05 -8.82 -2.00
C HIS A 46 -2.91 -9.38 -3.42
N LEU A 47 -2.24 -8.65 -4.31
CA LEU A 47 -2.11 -9.03 -5.70
C LEU A 47 -0.67 -9.42 -6.00
N ARG A 48 -0.46 -10.63 -6.50
CA ARG A 48 0.83 -11.08 -7.03
C ARG A 48 0.63 -11.86 -8.31
N THR A 49 1.33 -11.44 -9.37
CA THR A 49 1.27 -12.14 -10.65
C THR A 49 2.12 -13.41 -10.65
N LYS A 50 1.82 -14.32 -11.58
CA LYS A 50 2.61 -15.54 -11.76
C LYS A 50 4.06 -15.18 -12.09
N GLY A 51 5.00 -15.70 -11.30
CA GLY A 51 6.42 -15.36 -11.41
C GLY A 51 6.84 -14.12 -10.63
N GLY A 52 5.92 -13.44 -9.92
CA GLY A 52 6.24 -12.31 -9.02
C GLY A 52 6.72 -11.05 -9.74
N ARG A 53 6.39 -10.90 -11.04
CA ARG A 53 6.80 -9.72 -11.82
C ARG A 53 6.17 -8.43 -11.29
N GLU A 54 4.90 -8.55 -10.91
CA GLU A 54 4.08 -7.47 -10.38
C GLU A 54 3.50 -7.92 -9.04
N GLU A 55 3.63 -7.10 -8.02
CA GLU A 55 3.19 -7.38 -6.65
C GLU A 55 2.68 -6.08 -6.01
N ILE A 56 1.42 -6.06 -5.58
CA ILE A 56 0.80 -4.90 -4.94
C ILE A 56 0.32 -5.35 -3.57
N ASP A 57 0.79 -4.64 -2.54
CA ASP A 57 0.55 -4.99 -1.14
C ASP A 57 -0.95 -5.07 -0.84
N ILE A 58 -1.71 -4.05 -1.27
CA ILE A 58 -3.15 -3.93 -1.05
C ILE A 58 -3.85 -3.45 -2.32
N VAL A 59 -4.89 -4.18 -2.74
CA VAL A 59 -5.85 -3.76 -3.76
C VAL A 59 -7.24 -3.80 -3.14
N ILE A 60 -7.92 -2.66 -3.11
CA ILE A 60 -9.30 -2.53 -2.65
C ILE A 60 -10.21 -2.54 -3.87
N GLU A 61 -11.04 -3.56 -3.98
CA GLU A 61 -12.10 -3.63 -4.99
C GLU A 61 -13.39 -3.07 -4.40
N LEU A 62 -13.85 -1.95 -4.98
CA LEU A 62 -15.08 -1.25 -4.63
C LEU A 62 -16.30 -1.85 -5.39
N PRO A 63 -17.53 -1.52 -4.97
CA PRO A 63 -18.72 -1.85 -5.75
C PRO A 63 -18.62 -1.39 -7.20
N GLY A 64 -19.06 -2.24 -8.14
CA GLY A 64 -18.90 -1.99 -9.58
C GLY A 64 -17.52 -2.33 -10.13
N GLY A 65 -16.64 -2.93 -9.33
CA GLY A 65 -15.33 -3.44 -9.76
C GLY A 65 -14.26 -2.35 -9.86
N LYS A 66 -14.50 -1.15 -9.34
CA LYS A 66 -13.50 -0.08 -9.28
C LYS A 66 -12.35 -0.46 -8.33
N LEU A 67 -11.13 -0.01 -8.63
CA LEU A 67 -9.91 -0.44 -7.97
C LEU A 67 -9.19 0.76 -7.34
N ILE A 68 -8.86 0.63 -6.07
CA ILE A 68 -7.86 1.47 -5.38
C ILE A 68 -6.66 0.55 -5.09
N ALA A 69 -5.45 1.01 -5.36
CA ALA A 69 -4.25 0.22 -5.16
C ALA A 69 -3.24 0.95 -4.28
N ILE A 70 -2.63 0.21 -3.35
CA ILE A 70 -1.82 0.78 -2.28
C ILE A 70 -0.55 -0.06 -2.13
N GLU A 71 0.59 0.63 -2.05
CA GLU A 71 1.87 0.07 -1.64
C GLU A 71 2.40 0.79 -0.40
N ALA A 72 3.09 0.08 0.48
CA ALA A 72 3.75 0.68 1.64
C ALA A 72 5.27 0.60 1.47
N ARG A 73 5.98 1.68 1.80
CA ARG A 73 7.42 1.78 1.64
C ARG A 73 8.05 2.38 2.89
N ALA A 74 9.01 1.67 3.44
CA ALA A 74 9.82 2.12 4.57
C ALA A 74 10.91 3.12 4.12
N THR A 75 10.50 4.18 3.41
CA THR A 75 11.38 5.22 2.86
C THR A 75 10.83 6.60 3.17
N ALA A 76 11.73 7.56 3.42
CA ALA A 76 11.41 8.98 3.52
C ALA A 76 11.54 9.72 2.18
N SER A 77 11.94 9.01 1.12
CA SER A 77 12.14 9.60 -0.21
C SER A 77 11.54 8.66 -1.25
N PRO A 78 10.20 8.61 -1.34
CA PRO A 78 9.53 7.75 -2.31
C PRO A 78 9.82 8.25 -3.72
N THR A 79 9.97 7.32 -4.64
CA THR A 79 10.36 7.56 -6.03
C THR A 79 9.28 7.04 -6.98
N GLU A 80 9.36 7.40 -8.25
CA GLU A 80 8.46 6.84 -9.26
C GLU A 80 8.53 5.30 -9.33
N GLN A 81 9.68 4.71 -9.01
CA GLN A 81 9.86 3.25 -9.02
C GLN A 81 9.01 2.56 -7.95
N ASP A 82 8.68 3.26 -6.87
CA ASP A 82 7.80 2.80 -5.80
C ASP A 82 6.33 2.80 -6.22
N ALA A 83 5.96 3.44 -7.32
CA ALA A 83 4.60 3.43 -7.87
C ALA A 83 4.47 2.52 -9.10
N ARG A 84 5.53 1.82 -9.52
CA ARG A 84 5.57 1.12 -10.82
C ARG A 84 4.46 0.08 -10.97
N HIS A 85 4.15 -0.70 -9.93
CA HIS A 85 3.12 -1.73 -10.02
C HIS A 85 1.72 -1.12 -9.96
N LEU A 86 1.56 0.03 -9.31
CA LEU A 86 0.31 0.81 -9.33
C LEU A 86 0.01 1.30 -10.76
N ARG A 87 1.02 1.87 -11.43
CA ARG A 87 0.91 2.27 -12.85
C ARG A 87 0.62 1.07 -13.75
N TRP A 88 1.28 -0.06 -13.53
CA TRP A 88 0.98 -1.29 -14.26
C TRP A 88 -0.49 -1.72 -14.09
N LEU A 89 -1.03 -1.68 -12.86
CA LEU A 89 -2.43 -2.05 -12.61
C LEU A 89 -3.40 -1.09 -13.29
N ARG A 90 -3.12 0.22 -13.22
CA ARG A 90 -3.86 1.25 -13.95
C ARG A 90 -3.87 0.96 -15.44
N ASP A 91 -2.71 0.78 -16.05
CA ASP A 91 -2.59 0.56 -17.49
C ASP A 91 -3.27 -0.74 -17.92
N ARG A 92 -3.33 -1.74 -17.01
CA ARG A 92 -4.04 -3.00 -17.24
C ARG A 92 -5.57 -2.87 -17.14
N PHE A 93 -6.06 -1.97 -16.29
CA PHE A 93 -7.49 -1.79 -16.01
C PHE A 93 -7.89 -0.30 -15.93
N PRO A 94 -7.71 0.48 -17.01
CA PRO A 94 -7.85 1.93 -16.96
C PRO A 94 -9.28 2.37 -16.59
N ASP A 95 -10.29 1.67 -17.08
CA ASP A 95 -11.70 1.98 -16.76
C ASP A 95 -12.10 1.62 -15.33
N ARG A 96 -11.25 0.87 -14.61
CA ARG A 96 -11.52 0.41 -13.24
C ARG A 96 -10.67 1.14 -12.21
N PHE A 97 -9.46 1.55 -12.56
CA PHE A 97 -8.53 2.20 -11.66
C PHE A 97 -9.05 3.58 -11.23
N VAL A 98 -9.09 3.83 -9.93
CA VAL A 98 -9.58 5.09 -9.34
C VAL A 98 -8.40 5.92 -8.87
N VAL A 99 -7.53 5.33 -8.06
CA VAL A 99 -6.37 6.01 -7.48
C VAL A 99 -5.34 4.99 -6.97
N GLY A 100 -4.07 5.36 -7.07
CA GLY A 100 -2.93 4.69 -6.46
C GLY A 100 -2.39 5.49 -5.26
N ALA A 101 -1.96 4.81 -4.20
CA ALA A 101 -1.27 5.44 -3.08
C ALA A 101 0.00 4.68 -2.69
N VAL A 102 1.10 5.39 -2.52
CA VAL A 102 2.34 4.88 -1.92
C VAL A 102 2.47 5.48 -0.53
N PHE A 103 2.25 4.69 0.52
CA PHE A 103 2.49 5.14 1.88
C PHE A 103 3.98 5.17 2.20
N HIS A 104 4.46 6.27 2.78
CA HIS A 104 5.86 6.49 3.10
C HIS A 104 6.06 7.17 4.46
N THR A 105 7.32 7.37 4.88
CA THR A 105 7.66 7.85 6.24
C THR A 105 8.00 9.34 6.34
N CYS A 106 8.15 10.04 5.21
CA CYS A 106 8.23 11.51 5.15
C CYS A 106 6.87 12.18 5.46
N PRO A 107 6.80 13.42 5.99
CA PRO A 107 5.53 14.10 6.31
C PRO A 107 4.78 14.71 5.12
N ASP A 108 5.38 14.81 3.94
CA ASP A 108 4.79 15.54 2.80
C ASP A 108 3.96 14.61 1.88
N VAL A 109 2.87 15.13 1.31
CA VAL A 109 2.18 14.46 0.20
C VAL A 109 2.88 14.82 -1.12
N ILE A 110 3.18 13.83 -1.95
CA ILE A 110 3.89 14.01 -3.23
C ILE A 110 3.02 13.49 -4.37
N GLN A 111 2.72 14.33 -5.35
CA GLN A 111 2.08 13.87 -6.60
C GLN A 111 3.10 13.06 -7.41
N MET A 112 2.79 11.79 -7.69
CA MET A 112 3.66 10.89 -8.47
C MET A 112 3.20 10.72 -9.93
N ASP A 113 1.90 10.85 -10.16
CA ASP A 113 1.22 10.76 -11.45
C ASP A 113 -0.18 11.39 -11.33
N ASP A 114 -0.96 11.50 -12.40
CA ASP A 114 -2.30 12.13 -12.38
C ASP A 114 -3.27 11.45 -11.38
N ASP A 115 -3.11 10.14 -11.20
CA ASP A 115 -3.95 9.29 -10.34
C ASP A 115 -3.17 8.57 -9.24
N THR A 116 -1.92 8.97 -8.97
CA THR A 116 -1.08 8.32 -7.97
C THR A 116 -0.39 9.33 -7.05
N LEU A 117 -0.54 9.12 -5.74
CA LEU A 117 0.04 9.95 -4.68
C LEU A 117 1.02 9.14 -3.83
N ALA A 118 2.12 9.77 -3.44
CA ALA A 118 2.86 9.37 -2.25
C ALA A 118 2.22 10.08 -1.04
N VAL A 119 1.82 9.30 -0.04
CA VAL A 119 1.06 9.78 1.12
C VAL A 119 1.85 9.47 2.40
N PRO A 120 2.00 10.42 3.33
CA PRO A 120 2.63 10.16 4.61
C PRO A 120 1.80 9.13 5.40
N ILE A 121 2.45 8.10 5.96
CA ILE A 121 1.74 7.07 6.71
C ILE A 121 0.98 7.62 7.93
N CYS A 122 1.44 8.75 8.48
CA CYS A 122 0.73 9.40 9.59
C CYS A 122 -0.64 9.99 9.19
N ALA A 123 -0.98 10.06 7.90
CA ALA A 123 -2.30 10.50 7.44
C ALA A 123 -3.46 9.61 7.91
N PHE A 124 -3.18 8.40 8.42
CA PHE A 124 -4.19 7.57 9.09
C PHE A 124 -4.73 8.18 10.40
N TRP A 125 -4.05 9.17 10.98
CA TRP A 125 -4.36 9.69 12.32
C TRP A 125 -4.52 11.21 12.37
N THR A 126 -4.71 11.85 11.22
CA THR A 126 -5.06 13.26 11.08
C THR A 126 -6.55 13.44 10.89
#